data_AF-A0A1V4RDS5-F1
#
_entry.id   AF-A0A1V4RDS5-F1
#
_cell.length_a   1.000
_cell.length_b   1.000
_cell.length_c   1.000
_cell.angle_alpha   90.00
_cell.angle_beta   90.00
_cell.angle_gamma   90.00
#
_symmetry.space_group_name_H-M   'P 1'
#
loop_
_entity.id
_entity.type
_entity.pdbx_description
1 polymer ?
#
loop_
_entity_poly.entity_id
_entity_poly.type
_entity_poly.pdbx_seq_one_letter_code
_entity_poly.pdbx_strand_id
1 'polypeptide(L)'
;MAKEKYVYDRKKFCVPVTKAEPLNSIQFIIDDFINKKITFCIDGEDESWEIWRYVEDNDSDKIKKNGTPENPKYLYVEGVEVTEFENA
;
A
#
# COMPACT_ATOMS: atom_id res chain seq x y z
N MET A 1 1.22 14.98 21.87
CA MET A 1 0.13 14.29 21.14
C MET A 1 0.64 12.90 20.84
N ALA A 2 -0.01 11.86 21.38
CA ALA A 2 0.37 10.49 21.05
C ALA A 2 0.10 10.31 19.55
N LYS A 3 1.15 10.08 18.75
CA LYS A 3 0.97 9.63 17.38
C LYS A 3 0.25 8.29 17.48
N GLU A 4 -1.01 8.26 17.06
CA GLU A 4 -1.78 7.03 17.01
C GLU A 4 -1.01 6.06 16.11
N LYS A 5 -0.53 4.98 16.71
CA LYS A 5 0.25 3.97 16.02
C LYS A 5 -0.69 3.23 15.09
N TYR A 6 -0.46 3.32 13.79
CA TYR A 6 -1.29 2.57 12.84
C TYR A 6 -0.94 1.09 12.93
N VAL A 7 -1.96 0.24 12.90
CA VAL A 7 -1.82 -1.21 12.90
C VAL A 7 -2.05 -1.70 11.47
N TYR A 8 -0.98 -2.16 10.83
CA TYR A 8 -1.00 -2.67 9.47
C TYR A 8 -1.66 -4.04 9.42
N ASP A 9 -2.76 -4.14 8.66
CA ASP A 9 -3.49 -5.39 8.44
C ASP A 9 -3.26 -5.91 7.02
N ARG A 10 -2.29 -6.81 6.87
CA ARG A 10 -1.93 -7.45 5.59
C ARG A 10 -3.09 -8.15 4.88
N LYS A 11 -4.16 -8.54 5.59
CA LYS A 11 -5.33 -9.19 4.97
C LYS A 11 -6.16 -8.19 4.18
N LYS A 12 -6.04 -6.90 4.51
CA LYS A 12 -6.77 -5.82 3.86
C LYS A 12 -5.99 -5.24 2.68
N PHE A 13 -4.65 -5.23 2.73
CA PHE A 13 -3.79 -4.82 1.62
C PHE A 13 -3.55 -5.96 0.62
N CYS A 14 -4.63 -6.44 -0.03
CA CYS A 14 -4.59 -7.62 -0.90
C CYS A 14 -4.77 -7.36 -2.39
N VAL A 15 -4.89 -6.10 -2.80
CA VAL A 15 -5.11 -5.72 -4.19
C VAL A 15 -3.82 -5.13 -4.77
N PRO A 16 -3.04 -5.91 -5.55
CA PRO A 16 -1.89 -5.38 -6.26
C PRO A 16 -2.35 -4.44 -7.38
N VAL A 17 -1.72 -3.28 -7.47
CA VAL A 17 -2.05 -2.23 -8.44
C VAL A 17 -1.04 -2.22 -9.58
N THR A 18 0.22 -2.49 -9.27
CA THR A 18 1.31 -2.51 -10.23
C THR A 18 1.94 -3.89 -10.30
N LYS A 19 2.68 -4.15 -11.37
CA LYS A 19 3.70 -5.20 -11.37
C LYS A 19 4.96 -4.66 -10.67
N ALA A 20 5.87 -5.56 -10.31
CA ALA A 20 7.17 -5.19 -9.78
C ALA A 20 7.94 -4.37 -10.84
N GLU A 21 8.03 -3.06 -10.61
CA GLU A 21 8.66 -2.10 -11.50
C GLU A 21 9.51 -1.08 -10.71
N PRO A 22 10.45 -0.36 -11.34
CA PRO A 22 11.24 0.66 -10.65
C PRO A 22 10.35 1.75 -10.03
N LEU A 23 10.76 2.30 -8.88
CA LEU A 23 9.98 3.31 -8.13
C LEU A 23 9.58 4.51 -9.01
N ASN A 24 10.52 4.97 -9.86
CA ASN A 24 10.27 6.06 -10.80
C ASN A 24 9.13 5.76 -11.78
N SER A 25 8.97 4.50 -12.20
CA SER A 25 7.91 4.09 -13.11
C SER A 25 6.55 4.08 -12.44
N ILE A 26 6.48 3.83 -11.13
CA ILE A 26 5.21 3.76 -10.38
C ILE A 26 4.87 5.05 -9.62
N GLN A 27 5.76 6.05 -9.62
CA GLN A 27 5.59 7.30 -8.87
C GLN A 27 4.28 8.04 -9.21
N PHE A 28 3.89 8.04 -10.49
CA PHE A 28 2.64 8.69 -10.90
C PHE A 28 1.39 8.06 -10.26
N ILE A 29 1.44 6.77 -9.93
CA ILE A 29 0.36 6.04 -9.25
C ILE A 29 0.35 6.40 -7.77
N ILE A 30 1.53 6.48 -7.15
CA ILE A 30 1.68 6.92 -5.76
C ILE A 30 1.07 8.32 -5.60
N ASP A 31 1.44 9.25 -6.47
CA ASP A 31 0.95 10.63 -6.44
C ASP A 31 -0.57 10.70 -6.66
N ASP A 32 -1.10 9.94 -7.63
CA ASP A 32 -2.55 9.83 -7.87
C ASP A 32 -3.29 9.29 -6.64
N PHE A 33 -2.73 8.28 -5.97
CA PHE A 33 -3.34 7.65 -4.80
C PHE A 33 -3.32 8.57 -3.58
N ILE A 34 -2.24 9.31 -3.37
CA ILE A 34 -2.15 10.35 -2.33
C ILE A 34 -3.23 11.41 -2.55
N ASN A 35 -3.36 11.92 -3.78
CA ASN A 35 -4.35 12.92 -4.14
C ASN A 35 -5.79 12.41 -3.97
N LYS A 36 -6.04 11.14 -4.31
CA LYS A 36 -7.34 10.47 -4.13
C LYS A 36 -7.61 10.02 -2.70
N LYS A 37 -6.66 10.22 -1.77
CA LYS A 37 -6.74 9.75 -0.38
C LYS A 37 -6.99 8.24 -0.28
N ILE A 38 -6.33 7.48 -1.14
CA ILE A 38 -6.40 6.02 -1.11
C ILE A 38 -5.48 5.51 0.02
N THR A 39 -5.91 4.44 0.70
CA THR A 39 -5.06 3.71 1.65
C THR A 39 -4.31 2.61 0.90
N PHE A 40 -2.99 2.66 0.90
CA PHE A 40 -2.12 1.73 0.19
C PHE A 40 -0.77 1.56 0.88
N CYS A 41 -0.05 0.51 0.52
CA CYS A 41 1.31 0.28 0.95
C CYS A 41 2.18 -0.05 -0.27
N ILE A 42 3.49 0.14 -0.11
CA ILE A 42 4.46 -0.14 -1.14
C ILE A 42 5.47 -1.10 -0.57
N ASP A 43 5.69 -2.18 -1.29
CA ASP A 43 6.66 -3.21 -0.95
C ASP A 43 7.60 -3.45 -2.12
N GLY A 44 8.84 -3.78 -1.83
CA GLY A 44 9.85 -3.94 -2.86
C GLY A 44 11.26 -3.56 -2.44
N GLU A 45 12.23 -3.97 -3.25
CA GLU A 45 13.64 -3.66 -3.07
C GLU A 45 14.29 -3.34 -4.42
N ASP A 46 15.34 -2.53 -4.37
CA ASP A 46 16.15 -2.12 -5.53
C ASP A 46 15.30 -1.57 -6.70
N GLU A 47 15.16 -2.35 -7.77
CA GLU A 47 14.46 -1.96 -9.00
C GLU A 47 13.07 -2.60 -9.14
N SER A 48 12.58 -3.26 -8.09
CA SER A 48 11.32 -4.01 -8.10
C SER A 48 10.40 -3.56 -6.96
N TRP A 49 9.47 -2.67 -7.27
CA TRP A 49 8.48 -2.12 -6.35
C TRP A 49 7.05 -2.44 -6.79
N GLU A 50 6.22 -2.83 -5.84
CA GLU A 50 4.80 -3.14 -6.03
C GLU A 50 3.95 -2.27 -5.10
N ILE A 51 2.87 -1.70 -5.65
CA ILE A 51 1.86 -0.97 -4.88
C ILE A 51 0.69 -1.91 -4.56
N TRP A 52 0.29 -1.92 -3.30
CA TRP A 52 -0.80 -2.73 -2.79
C TRP A 52 -1.81 -1.85 -2.08
N ARG A 53 -3.04 -1.79 -2.57
CA ARG A 53 -4.09 -0.99 -1.94
C ARG A 53 -4.97 -1.81 -1.02
N TYR A 54 -5.60 -1.09 -0.10
CA TYR A 54 -6.62 -1.62 0.80
C TYR A 54 -7.85 -2.08 0.01
N VAL A 55 -8.42 -3.22 0.39
CA VAL A 55 -9.66 -3.74 -0.20
C VAL A 55 -10.85 -2.98 0.39
N GLU A 56 -11.61 -2.29 -0.45
CA GLU A 56 -12.86 -1.66 -0.05
C GLU A 56 -14.03 -2.63 -0.22
N ASP A 57 -15.09 -2.51 0.59
CA ASP A 57 -16.27 -3.39 0.53
C ASP A 57 -16.97 -3.40 -0.84
N ASN A 58 -16.72 -2.38 -1.68
CA ASN A 58 -17.26 -2.25 -3.02
C ASN A 58 -16.30 -2.71 -4.13
N ASP A 59 -15.10 -3.19 -3.80
CA ASP A 59 -14.13 -3.65 -4.79
C ASP A 59 -14.61 -4.98 -5.40
N SER A 60 -15.33 -4.87 -6.51
CA SER A 60 -15.85 -6.01 -7.29
C SER A 60 -14.73 -6.72 -8.07
N ASP A 61 -13.54 -6.09 -8.17
CA ASP A 61 -12.38 -6.59 -8.87
C ASP A 61 -11.63 -7.63 -8.03
N LYS A 62 -11.78 -8.89 -8.44
CA LYS A 62 -11.40 -10.10 -7.70
C LYS A 62 -9.91 -10.44 -7.70
N ILE A 63 -9.00 -9.50 -7.99
CA ILE A 63 -7.57 -9.80 -7.99
C ILE A 63 -7.06 -9.72 -6.55
N LYS A 64 -7.42 -10.72 -5.74
CA LYS A 64 -6.81 -10.97 -4.43
C LYS A 64 -5.62 -11.89 -4.66
N LYS A 65 -4.41 -11.34 -4.60
CA LYS A 65 -3.18 -12.12 -4.76
C LYS A 65 -2.79 -12.71 -3.40
N ASN A 66 -2.52 -14.01 -3.35
CA ASN A 66 -1.87 -14.62 -2.18
C ASN A 66 -0.42 -14.15 -2.14
N GLY A 67 0.06 -13.71 -0.97
CA GLY A 67 1.38 -13.09 -0.83
C GLY A 67 1.31 -11.57 -0.69
N THR A 68 0.39 -11.08 0.14
CA THR A 68 0.36 -9.66 0.52
C THR A 68 1.63 -9.29 1.28
N PRO A 69 2.11 -8.05 1.17
CA PRO A 69 3.40 -7.67 1.72
C PRO A 69 3.41 -7.84 3.25
N GLU A 70 4.38 -8.60 3.75
CA GLU A 70 4.49 -8.88 5.19
C GLU A 70 5.10 -7.70 5.96
N ASN A 71 6.01 -6.97 5.31
CA ASN A 71 6.68 -5.80 5.88
C ASN A 71 6.84 -4.74 4.78
N PRO A 72 5.75 -4.05 4.39
CA PRO A 72 5.85 -3.00 3.39
C PRO A 72 6.85 -1.94 3.86
N LYS A 73 7.63 -1.37 2.93
CA LYS A 73 8.59 -0.30 3.25
C LYS A 73 7.90 1.04 3.44
N TYR A 74 6.79 1.26 2.73
CA TYR A 74 6.02 2.49 2.82
C TYR A 74 4.55 2.18 3.06
N LEU A 75 3.91 3.01 3.88
CA LEU A 75 2.50 2.90 4.20
C LEU A 75 1.85 4.26 4.10
N TYR A 76 0.72 4.32 3.40
CA TYR A 76 -0.10 5.51 3.23
C TYR A 76 -1.53 5.19 3.65
N VAL A 77 -2.07 6.01 4.56
CA VAL A 77 -3.44 5.88 5.06
C VAL A 77 -4.18 7.15 4.70
N GLU A 78 -5.24 7.01 3.92
CA GLU A 78 -6.01 8.13 3.37
C GLU A 78 -5.12 9.20 2.69
N GLY A 79 -4.08 8.75 1.99
CA GLY A 79 -3.10 9.61 1.32
C GLY A 79 -2.03 10.24 2.22
N VAL A 80 -1.98 9.91 3.52
CA VAL A 80 -0.98 10.40 4.46
C VAL A 80 0.05 9.31 4.74
N GLU A 81 1.33 9.64 4.59
CA GLU A 81 2.43 8.71 4.91
C GLU A 81 2.47 8.42 6.41
N VAL A 82 2.48 7.14 6.76
CA VAL A 82 2.63 6.65 8.12
C VAL A 82 4.04 6.11 8.30
N THR A 83 4.86 6.86 9.04
CA THR A 83 6.26 6.50 9.31
C THR A 83 6.44 5.55 10.48
N GLU A 84 5.41 5.38 11.31
CA GLU A 84 5.43 4.51 12.50
C GLU A 84 4.18 3.63 12.50
N PHE A 85 4.31 2.39 12.04
CA PHE A 85 3.25 1.38 12.08
C PHE A 85 3.75 0.05 12.63
N GLU A 86 2.83 -0.73 13.18
CA GLU A 86 3.08 -2.10 13.66
C GLU A 86 2.37 -3.10 12.76
N ASN A 87 3.01 -4.22 12.47
CA ASN A 87 2.35 -5.34 11.81
C ASN A 87 1.47 -6.09 12.82
N ALA A 88 0.19 -6.26 12.46
CA ALA A 88 -0.81 -6.97 13.26
C ALA A 88 -0.67 -8.49 13.22
#